data_AF-A0A3M2A476-F1
#
_entry.id   AF-A0A3M2A476-F1
#
_cell.length_a   1.000
_cell.length_b   1.000
_cell.length_c   1.000
_cell.angle_alpha   90.00
_cell.angle_beta   90.00
_cell.angle_gamma   90.00
#
_symmetry.space_group_name_H-M   'P 1'
#
loop_
_entity.id
_entity.type
_entity.pdbx_description
1 polymer ?
#
loop_
_entity_poly.entity_id
_entity_poly.type
_entity_poly.pdbx_seq_one_letter_code
_entity_poly.pdbx_strand_id
1 'polypeptide(L)'
;MTDPPAPSSDAPSSLDRAWDELAAADAILVCATASAERARGHLEAAREAALADGIDVPALPADADRRALIAAARELAERIEAERRRRLGPALVGLRRRRVLRRIAVFLAWSSPILAYAVLRPFTWREGPWRGAFYPAKNFEGEPKVRRYSDVAFKWKEAAPFKTFPEDGFSARFDTCVVLDEEVEPVFRLSSDDGSRLFVDGLLVVDNWGSHPLRVRSGSIALEPGVHHLRVEYFEHTGPAEVELDASFDGDRPRAIPARILRYPGDEPDPEAPCAEVAAASAD
;
A
#
# COMPACT_ATOMS: atom_id res chain seq x y z
N MET A 1 35.66 -0.56 41.11
CA MET A 1 34.46 -1.43 41.20
C MET A 1 33.41 -0.77 40.32
N THR A 2 33.43 -1.09 39.03
CA THR A 2 32.44 -0.65 38.05
C THR A 2 31.41 -1.76 37.96
N ASP A 3 30.15 -1.43 38.24
CA ASP A 3 29.03 -2.36 38.12
C ASP A 3 28.93 -2.93 36.70
N PRO A 4 28.53 -4.21 36.55
CA PRO A 4 28.30 -4.79 35.25
C PRO A 4 27.11 -4.10 34.56
N PRO A 5 27.15 -3.92 33.22
CA PRO A 5 26.04 -3.31 32.49
C PRO A 5 24.76 -4.14 32.62
N ALA A 6 23.63 -3.47 32.83
CA ALA A 6 22.31 -4.08 32.89
C ALA A 6 21.98 -4.82 31.57
N PRO A 7 21.30 -5.98 31.62
CA PRO A 7 20.89 -6.69 30.42
C PRO A 7 19.89 -5.86 29.61
N SER A 8 20.06 -5.83 28.28
CA SER A 8 19.17 -5.15 27.34
C SER A 8 17.76 -5.72 27.38
N SER A 9 16.74 -4.86 27.38
CA SER A 9 15.31 -5.19 27.49
C SER A 9 14.66 -5.68 26.19
N ASP A 10 15.45 -5.96 25.15
CA ASP A 10 14.93 -6.24 23.79
C ASP A 10 14.92 -7.73 23.44
N ALA A 11 15.27 -8.61 24.38
CA ALA A 11 15.08 -10.05 24.18
C ALA A 11 13.59 -10.39 24.29
N PRO A 12 12.96 -11.02 23.29
CA PRO A 12 11.56 -11.40 23.36
C PRO A 12 11.32 -12.29 24.58
N SER A 13 10.22 -12.03 25.29
CA SER A 13 9.88 -12.80 26.49
C SER A 13 9.80 -14.29 26.14
N SER A 14 10.08 -15.16 27.11
CA SER A 14 9.92 -16.61 26.93
C SER A 14 8.49 -16.98 26.47
N LEU A 15 7.48 -16.21 26.88
CA LEU A 15 6.11 -16.31 26.38
C LEU A 15 5.98 -15.94 24.89
N ASP A 16 6.68 -14.91 24.40
CA ASP A 16 6.63 -14.54 22.98
C ASP A 16 7.29 -15.61 22.11
N ARG A 17 8.45 -16.14 22.56
CA ARG A 17 9.09 -17.27 21.91
C ARG A 17 8.20 -18.52 21.88
N ALA A 18 7.51 -18.83 22.98
CA ALA A 18 6.57 -19.94 23.03
C ALA A 18 5.42 -19.80 22.01
N TRP A 19 4.94 -18.58 21.77
CA TRP A 19 3.89 -18.32 20.77
C TRP A 19 4.38 -18.43 19.33
N ASP A 20 5.57 -17.96 19.04
CA ASP A 20 6.15 -18.03 17.70
C ASP A 20 6.42 -19.50 17.30
N GLU A 21 6.96 -20.30 18.22
CA GLU A 21 7.17 -21.74 18.01
C GLU A 21 5.85 -22.51 17.85
N LEU A 22 4.81 -22.14 18.61
CA LEU A 22 3.48 -22.73 18.47
C LEU A 22 2.84 -22.39 17.12
N ALA A 23 3.02 -21.16 16.64
CA ALA A 23 2.54 -20.74 15.32
C ALA A 23 3.27 -21.48 14.19
N ALA A 24 4.57 -21.73 14.34
CA ALA A 24 5.34 -22.54 13.40
C ALA A 24 4.86 -24.01 13.38
N ALA A 25 4.58 -24.61 14.55
CA ALA A 25 4.03 -25.96 14.66
C ALA A 25 2.66 -26.08 13.98
N ASP A 26 1.75 -25.13 14.19
CA ASP A 26 0.40 -25.14 13.61
C ASP A 26 0.45 -24.98 12.08
N ALA A 27 1.32 -24.10 11.57
CA ALA A 27 1.53 -23.94 10.12
C ALA A 27 1.99 -25.23 9.44
N ILE A 28 2.85 -26.01 10.10
CA ILE A 28 3.33 -27.30 9.61
C ILE A 28 2.23 -28.36 9.68
N LEU A 29 1.46 -28.40 10.78
CA LEU A 29 0.36 -29.35 10.99
C LEU A 29 -0.83 -29.11 10.05
N VAL A 30 -0.95 -27.93 9.44
CA VAL A 30 -1.95 -27.61 8.41
C VAL A 30 -1.53 -28.11 7.01
N CYS A 31 -0.23 -28.17 6.70
CA CYS A 31 0.25 -28.69 5.41
C CYS A 31 0.17 -30.22 5.35
N ALA A 32 -0.66 -30.79 4.47
CA ALA A 32 -0.88 -32.24 4.39
C ALA A 32 0.39 -33.06 4.14
N THR A 33 1.39 -32.48 3.46
CA THR A 33 2.65 -33.09 3.03
C THR A 33 3.83 -32.85 3.96
N ALA A 34 3.67 -32.09 5.05
CA ALA A 34 4.76 -31.76 5.94
C ALA A 34 4.99 -32.85 7.01
N SER A 35 6.25 -33.11 7.36
CA SER A 35 6.62 -34.16 8.32
C SER A 35 6.13 -33.84 9.74
N ALA A 36 5.40 -34.78 10.34
CA ALA A 36 4.94 -34.73 11.72
C ALA A 36 6.10 -34.59 12.73
N GLU A 37 7.29 -35.07 12.39
CA GLU A 37 8.50 -34.94 13.22
C GLU A 37 8.96 -33.48 13.34
N ARG A 38 8.81 -32.69 12.27
CA ARG A 38 9.18 -31.27 12.29
C ARG A 38 8.19 -30.46 13.15
N ALA A 39 6.90 -30.73 13.03
CA ALA A 39 5.88 -30.13 13.89
C ALA A 39 6.10 -30.48 15.36
N ARG A 40 6.49 -31.72 15.64
CA ARG A 40 6.83 -32.17 16.99
C ARG A 40 7.99 -31.38 17.59
N GLY A 41 9.07 -31.15 16.84
CA GLY A 41 10.22 -30.36 17.31
C GLY A 41 9.83 -28.95 17.75
N HIS A 42 9.02 -28.24 16.95
CA HIS A 42 8.52 -26.91 17.31
C HIS A 42 7.59 -26.95 18.53
N LEU A 43 6.76 -27.98 18.66
CA LEU A 43 5.86 -28.13 19.80
C LEU A 43 6.61 -28.46 21.11
N GLU A 44 7.71 -29.22 21.03
CA GLU A 44 8.61 -29.46 22.16
C GLU A 44 9.35 -28.18 22.58
N ALA A 45 9.84 -27.39 21.62
CA ALA A 45 10.45 -26.08 21.90
C ALA A 45 9.46 -25.09 22.54
N ALA A 46 8.22 -25.03 22.03
CA ALA A 46 7.14 -24.24 22.62
C ALA A 46 6.82 -24.69 24.06
N ARG A 47 6.84 -26.00 24.32
CA ARG A 47 6.63 -26.56 25.66
C ARG A 47 7.75 -26.16 26.62
N GLU A 48 9.01 -26.27 26.21
CA GLU A 48 10.15 -25.88 27.04
C GLU A 48 10.11 -24.40 27.40
N ALA A 49 9.76 -23.54 26.43
CA ALA A 49 9.58 -22.11 26.68
C ALA A 49 8.43 -21.81 27.65
N ALA A 50 7.30 -22.53 27.53
CA ALA A 50 6.17 -22.40 28.47
C ALA A 50 6.51 -22.89 29.88
N LEU A 51 7.26 -23.98 30.01
CA LEU A 51 7.74 -24.51 31.30
C LEU A 51 8.71 -23.53 31.98
N ALA A 52 9.58 -22.86 31.22
CA ALA A 52 10.46 -21.81 31.74
C ALA A 52 9.69 -20.62 32.33
N ASP A 53 8.45 -20.40 31.88
CA ASP A 53 7.52 -19.40 32.41
C ASP A 53 6.61 -19.91 33.54
N GLY A 54 6.83 -21.15 34.02
CA GLY A 54 6.06 -21.77 35.09
C GLY A 54 4.68 -22.28 34.68
N ILE A 55 4.41 -22.38 33.37
CA ILE A 55 3.16 -22.95 32.86
C ILE A 55 3.28 -24.48 32.89
N ASP A 56 2.40 -25.14 33.63
CA ASP A 56 2.32 -26.60 33.65
C ASP A 56 1.74 -27.13 32.33
N VAL A 57 2.55 -27.89 31.59
CA VAL A 57 2.21 -28.44 30.28
C VAL A 57 2.51 -29.94 30.26
N PRO A 58 1.54 -30.80 29.87
CA PRO A 58 1.77 -32.24 29.80
C PRO A 58 2.82 -32.60 28.76
N ALA A 59 3.55 -33.69 29.03
CA ALA A 59 4.52 -34.23 28.08
C ALA A 59 3.81 -34.76 26.82
N LEU A 60 4.45 -34.57 25.67
CA LEU A 60 3.96 -35.12 24.41
C LEU A 60 4.17 -36.64 24.36
N PRO A 61 3.15 -37.44 24.00
CA PRO A 61 3.30 -38.89 23.86
C PRO A 61 4.42 -39.23 22.87
N ALA A 62 5.27 -40.22 23.16
CA ALA A 62 6.42 -40.57 22.32
C ALA A 62 6.01 -40.98 20.89
N ASP A 63 4.81 -41.55 20.74
CA ASP A 63 4.20 -42.07 19.52
C ASP A 63 3.04 -41.21 18.99
N ALA A 64 2.96 -39.94 19.41
CA ALA A 64 1.88 -39.03 19.03
C ALA A 64 1.71 -38.92 17.51
N ASP A 65 0.55 -39.34 17.01
CA ASP A 65 0.13 -39.12 15.63
C ASP A 65 -0.22 -37.64 15.38
N ARG A 66 -0.44 -37.27 14.11
CA ARG A 66 -0.75 -35.88 13.74
C ARG A 66 -1.97 -35.31 14.47
N ARG A 67 -2.97 -36.13 14.78
CA ARG A 67 -4.18 -35.68 15.50
C ARG A 67 -3.85 -35.40 16.96
N ALA A 68 -3.05 -36.25 17.59
CA ALA A 68 -2.54 -36.04 18.94
C ALA A 68 -1.66 -34.79 19.02
N LEU A 69 -0.82 -34.52 18.02
CA LEU A 69 -0.02 -33.28 17.95
C LEU A 69 -0.89 -32.02 17.83
N ILE A 70 -1.95 -32.05 17.02
CA ILE A 70 -2.91 -30.93 16.91
C ILE A 70 -3.64 -30.71 18.23
N ALA A 71 -4.08 -31.78 18.90
CA ALA A 71 -4.73 -31.68 20.20
C ALA A 71 -3.81 -31.06 21.25
N ALA A 72 -2.55 -31.52 21.32
CA ALA A 72 -1.56 -30.99 22.24
C ALA A 72 -1.21 -29.52 21.95
N ALA A 73 -1.11 -29.12 20.67
CA ALA A 73 -0.89 -27.73 20.29
C ALA A 73 -2.02 -26.81 20.75
N ARG A 74 -3.29 -27.25 20.61
CA ARG A 74 -4.45 -26.48 21.09
C ARG A 74 -4.45 -26.33 22.60
N GLU A 75 -4.20 -27.42 23.32
CA GLU A 75 -4.14 -27.38 24.78
C GLU A 75 -3.03 -26.44 25.27
N LEU A 76 -1.85 -26.49 24.66
CA LEU A 76 -0.75 -25.58 24.96
C LEU A 76 -1.14 -24.11 24.69
N ALA A 77 -1.78 -23.83 23.55
CA ALA A 77 -2.25 -22.50 23.20
C ALA A 77 -3.18 -21.91 24.26
N GLU A 78 -4.15 -22.71 24.71
CA GLU A 78 -5.15 -22.30 25.70
C GLU A 78 -4.50 -21.97 27.05
N ARG A 79 -3.52 -22.78 27.47
CA ARG A 79 -2.78 -22.57 28.72
C ARG A 79 -1.91 -21.31 28.67
N ILE A 80 -1.20 -21.08 27.56
CA ILE A 80 -0.40 -19.85 27.40
C ILE A 80 -1.31 -18.62 27.34
N GLU A 81 -2.45 -18.69 26.67
CA GLU A 81 -3.39 -17.58 26.60
C GLU A 81 -4.07 -17.31 27.97
N ALA A 82 -4.36 -18.36 28.74
CA ALA A 82 -4.85 -18.21 30.11
C ALA A 82 -3.83 -17.50 31.01
N GLU A 83 -2.54 -17.84 30.89
CA GLU A 83 -1.48 -17.19 31.66
C GLU A 83 -1.24 -15.74 31.23
N ARG A 84 -1.24 -15.46 29.91
CA ARG A 84 -1.21 -14.07 29.40
C ARG A 84 -2.38 -13.25 29.93
N ARG A 85 -3.58 -13.82 29.98
CA ARG A 85 -4.76 -13.15 30.55
C ARG A 85 -4.60 -12.86 32.04
N ARG A 86 -4.02 -13.80 32.82
CA ARG A 86 -3.72 -13.57 34.25
C ARG A 86 -2.72 -12.43 34.44
N ARG A 87 -1.63 -12.42 33.67
CA ARG A 87 -0.56 -11.40 33.78
C ARG A 87 -1.01 -10.00 33.34
N LEU A 88 -1.91 -9.90 32.36
CA LEU A 88 -2.37 -8.61 31.83
C LEU A 88 -3.47 -7.93 32.67
N GLY A 89 -4.13 -8.65 33.59
CA GLY A 89 -5.16 -8.12 34.49
C GLY A 89 -6.42 -7.57 33.77
N PRO A 90 -7.51 -7.28 34.52
CA PRO A 90 -8.77 -6.76 33.95
C PRO A 90 -8.71 -5.29 33.48
N ALA A 91 -7.56 -4.62 33.58
CA ALA A 91 -7.44 -3.16 33.41
C ALA A 91 -7.31 -2.67 31.95
N LEU A 92 -7.44 -3.53 30.94
CA LEU A 92 -7.49 -3.11 29.53
C LEU A 92 -8.60 -3.81 28.73
N VAL A 93 -9.75 -4.07 29.35
CA VAL A 93 -10.95 -4.53 28.62
C VAL A 93 -11.66 -3.37 27.86
N GLY A 94 -11.23 -2.12 28.06
CA GLY A 94 -11.83 -0.93 27.44
C GLY A 94 -11.20 -0.39 26.15
N LEU A 95 -10.07 -0.93 25.67
CA LEU A 95 -9.38 -0.43 24.48
C LEU A 95 -8.95 -1.57 23.55
N ARG A 96 -9.87 -2.04 22.69
CA ARG A 96 -9.58 -2.38 21.28
C ARG A 96 -10.84 -2.83 20.53
N ARG A 97 -11.67 -1.85 20.12
CA ARG A 97 -12.50 -1.95 18.90
C ARG A 97 -11.61 -1.97 17.64
N ARG A 98 -10.72 -2.97 17.49
CA ARG A 98 -9.93 -3.22 16.27
C ARG A 98 -9.65 -4.71 15.95
N ARG A 99 -10.24 -5.68 16.65
CA ARG A 99 -9.93 -7.12 16.39
C ARG A 99 -11.12 -8.06 16.16
N VAL A 100 -12.37 -7.56 16.19
CA VAL A 100 -13.57 -8.42 15.99
C VAL A 100 -14.01 -8.52 14.52
N LEU A 101 -13.64 -7.57 13.65
CA LEU A 101 -13.98 -7.62 12.23
C LEU A 101 -13.19 -8.67 11.42
N ARG A 102 -12.09 -9.23 11.95
CA ARG A 102 -11.41 -10.39 11.36
C ARG A 102 -12.13 -11.72 11.61
N ARG A 103 -13.04 -11.79 12.58
CA ARG A 103 -13.71 -13.05 12.99
C ARG A 103 -15.01 -13.36 12.24
N ILE A 104 -15.62 -12.40 11.54
CA ILE A 104 -16.80 -12.67 10.69
C ILE A 104 -16.38 -13.15 9.28
N ALA A 105 -15.21 -12.75 8.79
CA ALA A 105 -14.73 -13.12 7.46
C ALA A 105 -14.34 -14.61 7.32
N VAL A 106 -13.89 -15.26 8.40
CA VAL A 106 -13.44 -16.66 8.35
C VAL A 106 -14.61 -17.64 8.23
N PHE A 107 -15.79 -17.32 8.78
CA PHE A 107 -16.96 -18.21 8.70
C PHE A 107 -17.67 -18.17 7.34
N LEU A 108 -17.59 -17.07 6.60
CA LEU A 108 -18.15 -16.98 5.24
C LEU A 108 -17.19 -17.51 4.16
N ALA A 109 -15.91 -17.66 4.47
CA ALA A 109 -14.92 -18.21 3.53
C ALA A 109 -14.97 -19.74 3.39
N TRP A 110 -15.73 -20.45 4.23
CA TRP A 110 -15.85 -21.90 4.19
C TRP A 110 -17.09 -22.43 3.45
N SER A 111 -17.99 -21.56 3.00
CA SER A 111 -19.15 -21.97 2.17
C SER A 111 -19.07 -21.48 0.73
N SER A 112 -18.06 -20.68 0.37
CA SER A 112 -17.90 -20.20 -0.99
C SER A 112 -16.43 -20.03 -1.39
N PRO A 113 -15.90 -20.79 -2.37
CA PRO A 113 -14.54 -20.62 -2.89
C PRO A 113 -14.31 -19.22 -3.51
N ILE A 114 -15.38 -18.47 -3.79
CA ILE A 114 -15.34 -17.07 -4.23
C ILE A 114 -14.77 -16.16 -3.12
N LEU A 115 -15.08 -16.41 -1.84
CA LEU A 115 -14.58 -15.60 -0.74
C LEU A 115 -13.10 -15.88 -0.43
N ALA A 116 -12.66 -17.15 -0.54
CA ALA A 116 -11.24 -17.50 -0.40
C ALA A 116 -10.40 -16.83 -1.51
N TYR A 117 -10.92 -16.74 -2.73
CA TYR A 117 -10.30 -16.02 -3.85
C TYR A 117 -10.23 -14.50 -3.61
N ALA A 118 -11.22 -13.92 -2.93
CA ALA A 118 -11.26 -12.50 -2.56
C ALA A 118 -10.37 -12.13 -1.36
N VAL A 119 -10.08 -13.09 -0.46
CA VAL A 119 -9.27 -12.89 0.75
C VAL A 119 -7.76 -13.11 0.50
N LEU A 120 -7.39 -13.92 -0.51
CA LEU A 120 -5.99 -14.24 -0.85
C LEU A 120 -5.37 -13.34 -1.92
N ARG A 121 -6.17 -12.54 -2.65
CA ARG A 121 -5.59 -11.36 -3.30
C ARG A 121 -5.37 -10.32 -2.20
N PRO A 122 -4.19 -9.68 -2.11
CA PRO A 122 -4.19 -8.37 -1.48
C PRO A 122 -5.30 -7.61 -2.22
N PHE A 123 -6.28 -7.13 -1.47
CA PHE A 123 -7.19 -6.11 -1.94
C PHE A 123 -6.33 -4.85 -2.12
N THR A 124 -5.42 -4.90 -3.09
CA THR A 124 -4.88 -3.73 -3.72
C THR A 124 -6.12 -3.16 -4.37
N TRP A 125 -6.68 -2.13 -3.75
CA TRP A 125 -7.21 -1.05 -4.58
C TRP A 125 -6.18 -0.93 -5.71
N ARG A 126 -6.56 -1.19 -6.97
CA ARG A 126 -5.68 -0.88 -8.10
C ARG A 126 -5.58 0.63 -8.08
N GLU A 127 -4.69 1.09 -7.23
CA GLU A 127 -4.25 2.46 -7.13
C GLU A 127 -3.85 2.84 -8.55
N GLY A 128 -4.45 3.91 -9.05
CA GLY A 128 -4.36 4.19 -10.48
C GLY A 128 -2.93 4.49 -10.94
N PRO A 129 -2.73 4.60 -12.24
CA PRO A 129 -1.39 4.74 -12.81
C PRO A 129 -0.78 6.12 -12.54
N TRP A 130 -1.58 7.10 -12.11
CA TRP A 130 -1.08 8.43 -11.80
C TRP A 130 -0.58 8.51 -10.36
N ARG A 131 0.61 9.05 -10.18
CA ARG A 131 1.10 9.59 -8.91
C ARG A 131 0.63 11.03 -8.79
N GLY A 132 -0.12 11.38 -7.75
CA GLY A 132 -0.49 12.76 -7.42
C GLY A 132 0.17 13.21 -6.12
N ALA A 133 1.08 14.17 -6.21
CA ALA A 133 1.74 14.82 -5.08
C ALA A 133 1.16 16.22 -4.88
N PHE A 134 0.55 16.47 -3.72
CA PHE A 134 -0.09 17.75 -3.39
C PHE A 134 0.72 18.49 -2.34
N TYR A 135 0.94 19.78 -2.56
CA TYR A 135 1.74 20.64 -1.70
C TYR A 135 0.86 21.72 -1.05
N PRO A 136 1.09 22.07 0.22
CA PRO A 136 0.32 23.09 0.94
C PRO A 136 0.70 24.54 0.55
N ALA A 137 1.48 24.72 -0.52
CA ALA A 137 1.91 26.00 -1.07
C ALA A 137 1.80 26.01 -2.60
N LYS A 138 1.64 27.20 -3.20
CA LYS A 138 1.45 27.38 -4.66
C LYS A 138 2.68 27.09 -5.53
N ASN A 139 3.85 26.95 -4.92
CA ASN A 139 5.16 26.86 -5.56
C ASN A 139 5.85 25.50 -5.30
N PHE A 140 5.07 24.45 -5.05
CA PHE A 140 5.56 23.09 -4.75
C PHE A 140 6.44 22.99 -3.49
N GLU A 141 6.27 23.92 -2.56
CA GLU A 141 6.98 23.90 -1.26
C GLU A 141 6.18 23.19 -0.17
N GLY A 142 6.90 22.70 0.84
CA GLY A 142 6.34 21.94 1.96
C GLY A 142 6.27 20.44 1.69
N GLU A 143 5.96 19.67 2.73
CA GLU A 143 5.83 18.21 2.67
C GLU A 143 4.61 17.80 1.83
N PRO A 144 4.81 17.09 0.69
CA PRO A 144 3.69 16.72 -0.15
C PRO A 144 2.89 15.55 0.42
N LYS A 145 1.59 15.54 0.15
CA LYS A 145 0.75 14.35 0.32
C LYS A 145 0.68 13.61 -1.01
N VAL A 146 1.27 12.42 -1.06
CA VAL A 146 1.29 11.56 -2.26
C VAL A 146 0.17 10.53 -2.20
N ARG A 147 -0.55 10.38 -3.32
CA ARG A 147 -1.59 9.37 -3.53
C ARG A 147 -1.62 8.93 -4.99
N ARG A 148 -2.35 7.86 -5.26
CA ARG A 148 -2.53 7.33 -6.61
C ARG A 148 -3.94 7.54 -7.14
N TYR A 149 -4.06 7.83 -8.44
CA TYR A 149 -5.30 8.21 -9.11
C TYR A 149 -5.46 7.53 -10.47
N SER A 150 -6.70 7.31 -10.88
CA SER A 150 -7.04 6.74 -12.19
C SER A 150 -6.68 7.66 -13.35
N ASP A 151 -6.79 8.97 -13.11
CA ASP A 151 -6.76 10.06 -14.07
C ASP A 151 -6.46 11.39 -13.35
N VAL A 152 -6.28 12.45 -14.13
CA VAL A 152 -6.17 13.83 -13.64
C VAL A 152 -7.45 14.55 -14.04
N ALA A 153 -8.46 14.51 -13.17
CA ALA A 153 -9.77 15.14 -13.39
C ALA A 153 -10.37 15.56 -12.03
N PHE A 154 -9.86 16.66 -11.48
CA PHE A 154 -10.20 17.13 -10.14
C PHE A 154 -10.99 18.41 -10.17
N LYS A 155 -12.10 18.46 -9.43
CA LYS A 155 -12.95 19.64 -9.27
C LYS A 155 -13.19 19.86 -7.78
N TRP A 156 -12.39 20.73 -7.16
CA TRP A 156 -12.50 21.00 -5.73
C TRP A 156 -13.44 22.14 -5.40
N LYS A 157 -13.81 22.98 -6.39
CA LYS A 157 -14.55 24.23 -6.15
C LYS A 157 -13.75 25.08 -5.16
N GLU A 158 -14.40 25.71 -4.17
CA GLU A 158 -13.75 26.57 -3.16
C GLU A 158 -13.05 25.76 -2.04
N ALA A 159 -12.76 24.47 -2.23
CA ALA A 159 -12.17 23.62 -1.21
C ALA A 159 -10.73 23.21 -1.54
N ALA A 160 -9.97 22.84 -0.51
CA ALA A 160 -8.66 22.23 -0.67
C ALA A 160 -8.75 20.71 -0.94
N PRO A 161 -7.74 20.08 -1.56
CA PRO A 161 -7.66 18.63 -1.73
C PRO A 161 -7.62 17.87 -0.40
N PHE A 162 -7.15 18.51 0.67
CA PHE A 162 -7.10 17.95 2.01
C PHE A 162 -7.51 18.98 3.06
N LYS A 163 -8.22 18.55 4.12
CA LYS A 163 -8.63 19.42 5.23
C LYS A 163 -7.48 20.10 5.99
N THR A 164 -6.26 19.62 5.83
CA THR A 164 -5.07 20.20 6.47
C THR A 164 -4.35 21.22 5.59
N PHE A 165 -4.85 21.45 4.37
CA PHE A 165 -4.27 22.40 3.42
C PHE A 165 -5.05 23.71 3.52
N PRO A 166 -4.42 24.85 3.20
CA PRO A 166 -5.17 26.09 3.01
C PRO A 166 -6.18 25.91 1.87
N GLU A 167 -7.33 26.60 1.97
CA GLU A 167 -8.37 26.59 0.92
C GLU A 167 -7.82 27.13 -0.41
N ASP A 168 -7.00 28.17 -0.32
CA ASP A 168 -6.30 28.81 -1.44
C ASP A 168 -4.79 28.59 -1.38
N GLY A 169 -4.10 28.77 -2.50
CA GLY A 169 -2.63 28.84 -2.50
C GLY A 169 -1.92 27.48 -2.36
N PHE A 170 -2.50 26.41 -2.89
CA PHE A 170 -1.88 25.08 -2.92
C PHE A 170 -1.40 24.71 -4.33
N SER A 171 -0.67 23.60 -4.47
CA SER A 171 -0.24 23.09 -5.78
C SER A 171 -0.26 21.57 -5.84
N ALA A 172 -0.23 21.03 -7.05
CA ALA A 172 -0.17 19.60 -7.28
C ALA A 172 0.76 19.27 -8.46
N ARG A 173 1.44 18.13 -8.36
CA ARG A 173 2.18 17.51 -9.45
C ARG A 173 1.63 16.11 -9.69
N PHE A 174 1.29 15.83 -10.94
CA PHE A 174 0.82 14.51 -11.37
C PHE A 174 1.84 13.89 -12.33
N ASP A 175 2.30 12.68 -12.02
CA ASP A 175 3.28 11.95 -12.83
C ASP A 175 2.71 10.59 -13.26
N THR A 176 2.96 10.20 -14.52
CA THR A 176 2.67 8.85 -15.04
C THR A 176 3.66 8.50 -16.15
N CYS A 177 3.77 7.20 -16.46
CA CYS A 177 4.53 6.73 -17.62
C CYS A 177 3.56 6.21 -18.69
N VAL A 178 3.69 6.68 -19.91
CA VAL A 178 2.95 6.18 -21.08
C VAL A 178 3.82 5.16 -21.80
N VAL A 179 3.24 4.01 -22.16
CA VAL A 179 3.89 2.95 -22.94
C VAL A 179 3.20 2.86 -24.29
N LEU A 180 3.97 3.01 -25.37
CA LEU A 180 3.50 3.03 -26.75
C LEU A 180 4.20 1.93 -27.56
N ASP A 181 3.41 1.21 -28.36
CA ASP A 181 3.91 0.17 -29.27
C ASP A 181 4.22 0.72 -30.68
N GLU A 182 3.68 1.89 -30.99
CA GLU A 182 3.76 2.54 -32.30
C GLU A 182 3.86 4.06 -32.14
N GLU A 183 4.39 4.72 -33.16
CA GLU A 183 4.51 6.18 -33.19
C GLU A 183 3.11 6.82 -33.20
N VAL A 184 2.92 7.87 -32.40
CA VAL A 184 1.65 8.59 -32.31
C VAL A 184 1.89 10.07 -31.98
N GLU A 185 1.08 10.95 -32.55
CA GLU A 185 1.07 12.38 -32.22
C GLU A 185 -0.21 12.73 -31.43
N PRO A 186 -0.22 12.55 -30.10
CA PRO A 186 -1.39 12.85 -29.31
C PRO A 186 -1.67 14.35 -29.23
N VAL A 187 -2.95 14.72 -29.25
CA VAL A 187 -3.40 16.06 -28.90
C VAL A 187 -3.83 16.08 -27.45
N PHE A 188 -3.07 16.76 -26.60
CA PHE A 188 -3.39 16.99 -25.20
C PHE A 188 -4.31 18.20 -25.04
N ARG A 189 -5.23 18.12 -24.08
CA ARG A 189 -6.12 19.20 -23.66
C ARG A 189 -6.03 19.31 -22.14
N LEU A 190 -5.48 20.43 -21.67
CA LEU A 190 -5.31 20.73 -20.26
C LEU A 190 -6.20 21.91 -19.89
N SER A 191 -7.12 21.69 -18.96
CA SER A 191 -7.98 22.74 -18.40
C SER A 191 -7.70 22.94 -16.94
N SER A 192 -7.64 24.19 -16.50
CA SER A 192 -7.43 24.50 -15.09
C SER A 192 -7.96 25.87 -14.69
N ASP A 193 -8.25 25.98 -13.39
CA ASP A 193 -8.47 27.19 -12.59
C ASP A 193 -7.69 26.97 -11.28
N ASP A 194 -6.60 27.66 -10.95
CA ASP A 194 -5.80 28.58 -11.77
C ASP A 194 -4.88 27.87 -12.80
N GLY A 195 -3.55 27.98 -12.64
CA GLY A 195 -2.57 27.74 -13.70
C GLY A 195 -2.05 26.31 -13.75
N SER A 196 -1.77 25.83 -14.96
CA SER A 196 -1.24 24.48 -15.16
C SER A 196 -0.26 24.37 -16.33
N ARG A 197 0.58 23.34 -16.32
CA ARG A 197 1.53 23.02 -17.39
C ARG A 197 1.60 21.50 -17.59
N LEU A 198 1.76 21.06 -18.84
CA LEU A 198 2.04 19.67 -19.18
C LEU A 198 3.46 19.57 -19.76
N PHE A 199 4.24 18.67 -19.19
CA PHE A 199 5.53 18.25 -19.71
C PHE A 199 5.45 16.81 -20.20
N VAL A 200 6.08 16.53 -21.35
CA VAL A 200 6.30 15.18 -21.87
C VAL A 200 7.79 15.00 -22.07
N ASP A 201 8.39 14.01 -21.41
CA ASP A 201 9.85 13.79 -21.38
C ASP A 201 10.65 15.05 -21.02
N GLY A 202 10.11 15.85 -20.09
CA GLY A 202 10.70 17.12 -19.65
C GLY A 202 10.48 18.29 -20.60
N LEU A 203 9.92 18.09 -21.80
CA LEU A 203 9.58 19.15 -22.75
C LEU A 203 8.21 19.76 -22.43
N LEU A 204 8.11 21.08 -22.40
CA LEU A 204 6.84 21.79 -22.18
C LEU A 204 5.95 21.70 -23.42
N VAL A 205 4.86 20.93 -23.33
CA VAL A 205 3.91 20.69 -24.44
C VAL A 205 2.68 21.59 -24.34
N VAL A 206 2.19 21.83 -23.12
CA VAL A 206 1.08 22.76 -22.87
C VAL A 206 1.47 23.74 -21.79
N ASP A 207 1.44 25.03 -22.13
CA ASP A 207 1.61 26.12 -21.16
C ASP A 207 0.27 26.82 -20.92
N ASN A 208 -0.29 26.60 -19.73
CA ASN A 208 -1.46 27.27 -19.22
C ASN A 208 -1.12 27.96 -17.88
N TRP A 209 0.10 28.46 -17.71
CA TRP A 209 0.54 29.06 -16.44
C TRP A 209 -0.03 30.46 -16.20
N GLY A 210 0.18 30.97 -14.98
CA GLY A 210 -0.38 32.24 -14.48
C GLY A 210 -1.74 32.07 -13.82
N SER A 211 -2.19 33.09 -13.09
CA SER A 211 -3.53 33.10 -12.47
C SER A 211 -4.58 33.52 -13.50
N HIS A 212 -5.66 32.76 -13.56
CA HIS A 212 -6.77 32.94 -14.48
C HIS A 212 -7.95 32.06 -14.05
N PRO A 213 -9.21 32.48 -14.36
CA PRO A 213 -10.36 31.58 -14.23
C PRO A 213 -10.20 30.38 -15.17
N LEU A 214 -11.09 29.37 -15.03
CA LEU A 214 -11.10 28.17 -15.85
C LEU A 214 -10.75 28.44 -17.33
N ARG A 215 -9.59 27.96 -17.75
CA ARG A 215 -9.04 28.14 -19.10
C ARG A 215 -8.54 26.82 -19.63
N VAL A 216 -8.74 26.61 -20.92
CA VAL A 216 -8.28 25.43 -21.64
C VAL A 216 -7.15 25.79 -22.59
N ARG A 217 -6.10 24.96 -22.59
CA ARG A 217 -5.02 24.97 -23.57
C ARG A 217 -4.80 23.57 -24.12
N SER A 218 -4.25 23.51 -25.33
CA SER A 218 -3.92 22.25 -26.00
C SER A 218 -2.52 22.34 -26.60
N GLY A 219 -1.93 21.17 -26.82
CA GLY A 219 -0.65 21.01 -27.49
C GLY A 219 -0.51 19.58 -27.99
N SER A 220 0.36 19.37 -28.96
CA SER A 220 0.71 18.03 -29.48
C SER A 220 2.21 17.87 -29.52
N ILE A 221 2.64 16.62 -29.51
CA ILE A 221 4.04 16.22 -29.68
C ILE A 221 4.05 14.84 -30.30
N ALA A 222 4.95 14.59 -31.26
CA ALA A 222 5.16 13.25 -31.80
C ALA A 222 5.91 12.40 -30.76
N LEU A 223 5.39 11.21 -30.49
CA LEU A 223 5.96 10.23 -29.57
C LEU A 223 6.29 8.96 -30.34
N GLU A 224 7.55 8.56 -30.26
CA GLU A 224 8.04 7.30 -30.81
C GLU A 224 7.51 6.10 -30.01
N PRO A 225 7.65 4.86 -30.51
CA PRO A 225 7.42 3.67 -29.69
C PRO A 225 8.35 3.66 -28.47
N GLY A 226 7.84 3.31 -27.30
CA GLY A 226 8.61 3.25 -26.06
C GLY A 226 7.88 3.79 -24.84
N VAL A 227 8.67 4.19 -23.83
CA VAL A 227 8.17 4.72 -22.55
C VAL A 227 8.42 6.22 -22.46
N HIS A 228 7.36 6.98 -22.23
CA HIS A 228 7.38 8.43 -22.11
C HIS A 228 6.87 8.88 -20.75
N HIS A 229 7.50 9.88 -20.16
CA HIS A 229 7.07 10.46 -18.90
C HIS A 229 6.11 11.63 -19.13
N LEU A 230 4.96 11.61 -18.48
CA LEU A 230 4.01 12.71 -18.46
C LEU A 230 4.02 13.35 -17.07
N ARG A 231 4.19 14.67 -17.02
CA ARG A 231 4.08 15.46 -15.80
C ARG A 231 3.12 16.63 -15.98
N VAL A 232 2.07 16.66 -15.18
CA VAL A 232 1.21 17.85 -15.03
C VAL A 232 1.63 18.60 -13.77
N GLU A 233 1.86 19.89 -13.91
CA GLU A 233 2.01 20.82 -12.80
C GLU A 233 0.78 21.72 -12.73
N TYR A 234 0.26 21.95 -11.53
CA TYR A 234 -0.91 22.78 -11.28
C TYR A 234 -0.72 23.59 -10.01
N PHE A 235 -1.22 24.82 -9.98
CA PHE A 235 -1.38 25.58 -8.76
C PHE A 235 -2.74 26.27 -8.71
N GLU A 236 -3.22 26.44 -7.48
CA GLU A 236 -4.37 27.25 -7.14
C GLU A 236 -3.90 28.55 -6.49
N HIS A 237 -4.39 29.71 -6.94
CA HIS A 237 -4.10 30.99 -6.31
C HIS A 237 -5.18 31.36 -5.31
N THR A 238 -6.43 31.48 -5.77
CA THR A 238 -7.62 31.81 -4.97
C THR A 238 -8.93 31.41 -5.68
N GLY A 239 -9.91 30.92 -4.92
CA GLY A 239 -11.27 30.72 -5.42
C GLY A 239 -11.53 29.28 -5.91
N PRO A 240 -12.30 29.08 -6.99
CA PRO A 240 -12.61 27.75 -7.47
C PRO A 240 -11.39 27.03 -8.07
N ALA A 241 -11.07 25.86 -7.51
CA ALA A 241 -9.95 25.05 -7.94
C ALA A 241 -10.38 23.85 -8.80
N GLU A 242 -9.81 23.73 -9.99
CA GLU A 242 -10.06 22.62 -10.93
C GLU A 242 -8.84 22.35 -11.84
N VAL A 243 -8.57 21.08 -12.13
CA VAL A 243 -7.59 20.66 -13.13
C VAL A 243 -8.03 19.35 -13.81
N GLU A 244 -7.95 19.32 -15.14
CA GLU A 244 -8.34 18.15 -15.93
C GLU A 244 -7.40 18.01 -17.15
N LEU A 245 -6.89 16.79 -17.37
CA LEU A 245 -6.07 16.42 -18.52
C LEU A 245 -6.79 15.34 -19.34
N ASP A 246 -7.04 15.69 -20.60
CA ASP A 246 -7.50 14.77 -21.64
C ASP A 246 -6.46 14.66 -22.75
N ALA A 247 -6.53 13.57 -23.52
CA ALA A 247 -5.76 13.41 -24.75
C ALA A 247 -6.56 12.69 -25.84
N SER A 248 -6.17 12.91 -27.09
CA SER A 248 -6.61 12.15 -28.26
C SER A 248 -5.40 11.50 -28.91
N PHE A 249 -5.44 10.18 -29.11
CA PHE A 249 -4.35 9.41 -29.72
C PHE A 249 -4.70 8.94 -31.15
N ASP A 250 -5.96 9.08 -31.55
CA ASP A 250 -6.55 8.56 -32.79
C ASP A 250 -7.18 9.67 -33.65
N GLY A 251 -6.99 10.94 -33.27
CA GLY A 251 -7.58 12.09 -33.96
C GLY A 251 -9.04 12.37 -33.58
N ASP A 252 -9.63 11.58 -32.67
CA ASP A 252 -10.95 11.85 -32.11
C ASP A 252 -10.92 13.03 -31.11
N ARG A 253 -12.06 13.29 -30.46
CA ARG A 253 -12.14 14.24 -29.34
C ARG A 253 -11.25 13.77 -28.17
N PRO A 254 -10.47 14.68 -27.54
CA PRO A 254 -9.71 14.37 -26.33
C PRO A 254 -10.61 13.81 -25.22
N ARG A 255 -10.12 12.77 -24.56
CA ARG A 255 -10.76 12.05 -23.44
C ARG A 255 -9.69 11.64 -22.42
N ALA A 256 -10.12 11.14 -21.26
CA ALA A 256 -9.22 10.57 -20.27
C ALA A 256 -8.24 9.56 -20.90
N ILE A 257 -6.95 9.71 -20.60
CA ILE A 257 -5.90 8.87 -21.18
C ILE A 257 -6.14 7.40 -20.79
N PRO A 258 -6.19 6.45 -21.74
CA PRO A 258 -6.53 5.08 -21.42
C PRO A 258 -5.56 4.44 -20.42
N ALA A 259 -6.06 3.97 -19.28
CA ALA A 259 -5.22 3.36 -18.24
C ALA A 259 -4.37 2.16 -18.72
N ARG A 260 -4.74 1.52 -19.84
CA ARG A 260 -3.99 0.39 -20.44
C ARG A 260 -2.58 0.79 -20.92
N ILE A 261 -2.41 2.03 -21.40
CA ILE A 261 -1.11 2.55 -21.86
C ILE A 261 -0.35 3.24 -20.72
N LEU A 262 -0.93 3.35 -19.52
CA LEU A 262 -0.31 4.04 -18.41
C LEU A 262 0.33 3.07 -17.42
N ARG A 263 1.44 3.48 -16.83
CA ARG A 263 2.18 2.78 -15.78
C ARG A 263 2.55 3.75 -14.67
N TYR A 264 2.54 3.23 -13.46
CA TYR A 264 2.87 4.00 -12.27
C TYR A 264 4.39 4.22 -12.18
N PRO A 265 4.86 5.46 -11.99
CA PRO A 265 6.29 5.78 -11.97
C PRO A 265 6.99 5.46 -10.64
N GLY A 266 6.27 4.95 -9.63
CA GLY A 266 6.77 4.76 -8.27
C GLY A 266 6.37 5.89 -7.32
N ASP A 267 6.56 5.68 -6.01
CA ASP A 267 6.23 6.67 -4.97
C ASP A 267 7.21 7.86 -4.97
N GLU A 268 8.47 7.58 -5.30
CA GLU A 268 9.58 8.53 -5.35
C GLU A 268 10.35 8.36 -6.66
N PRO A 269 9.77 8.79 -7.79
CA PRO A 269 10.44 8.66 -9.09
C PRO A 269 11.72 9.50 -9.13
N ASP A 270 12.75 8.97 -9.78
CA ASP A 270 14.00 9.69 -10.06
C ASP A 270 13.67 11.01 -10.80
N PRO A 271 14.13 12.18 -10.30
CA PRO A 271 13.82 13.46 -10.92
C PRO A 271 14.33 13.60 -12.36
N GLU A 272 15.42 12.91 -12.72
CA GLU A 272 16.04 12.94 -14.05
C GLU A 272 15.48 11.84 -14.97
N ALA A 273 15.07 10.71 -14.39
CA ALA A 273 14.52 9.58 -15.15
C ALA A 273 13.28 8.95 -14.48
N PRO A 274 12.13 9.65 -14.42
CA PRO A 274 10.96 9.21 -13.64
C PRO A 274 10.35 7.87 -14.05
N CYS A 275 10.65 7.41 -15.27
CA CYS A 275 10.13 6.17 -15.84
C CYS A 275 11.21 5.10 -16.07
N ALA A 276 12.41 5.24 -15.49
CA ALA A 276 13.52 4.31 -15.70
C ALA A 276 13.17 2.85 -15.34
N GLU A 277 12.50 2.63 -14.20
CA GLU A 277 12.07 1.28 -13.79
C GLU A 277 11.02 0.70 -14.73
N VAL A 278 10.11 1.54 -15.22
CA VAL A 278 9.07 1.12 -16.19
C VAL A 278 9.72 0.77 -17.53
N ALA A 279 10.67 1.57 -17.99
CA ALA A 279 11.42 1.32 -19.22
C ALA A 279 12.22 0.00 -19.13
N ALA A 280 12.90 -0.24 -18.00
CA ALA A 280 13.62 -1.49 -17.77
C ALA A 280 12.68 -2.71 -17.80
N ALA A 281 11.51 -2.62 -17.17
CA ALA A 281 10.52 -3.70 -17.14
C ALA A 281 9.82 -3.95 -18.49
N SER A 282 9.86 -2.99 -19.43
CA SER A 282 9.30 -3.15 -20.78
C SER A 282 10.27 -3.74 -21.80
N ALA A 283 11.54 -3.88 -21.45
CA ALA A 283 12.59 -4.39 -22.35
C ALA A 283 12.80 -5.92 -22.27
N ASP A 284 12.16 -6.59 -21.31
CA ASP A 284 12.19 -8.05 -21.07
C ASP A 284 10.98 -8.76 -21.73
#